data_AF-A0A7C1DLX4-F1
#
_entry.id   AF-A0A7C1DLX4-F1
#
_cell.length_a   1.000
_cell.length_b   1.000
_cell.length_c   1.000
_cell.angle_alpha   90.00
_cell.angle_beta   90.00
_cell.angle_gamma   90.00
#
_symmetry.space_group_name_H-M   'P 1'
#
loop_
_entity.id
_entity.type
_entity.pdbx_description
1 polymer ?
#
loop_
_entity_poly.entity_id
_entity_poly.type
_entity_poly.pdbx_seq_one_letter_code
_entity_poly.pdbx_strand_id
1 'polypeptide(L)' 'MKTGADDYRPSYIKLYESGELQARRDDALASLTCCRLCPRSCGVNRVSGETGFCGIGG' A
#
# COMPACT_ATOMS: atom_id res chain seq x y z
N MET A 1 -12.96 -22.58 26.63
CA MET A 1 -11.75 -21.90 26.12
C MET A 1 -11.48 -22.42 24.71
N LYS A 2 -11.29 -21.54 23.71
CA LYS A 2 -11.08 -21.93 22.30
C LYS A 2 -9.60 -22.28 22.08
N THR A 3 -9.35 -23.49 21.60
CA THR A 3 -8.12 -23.98 20.95
C THR A 3 -7.91 -23.21 19.62
N GLY A 4 -6.72 -23.02 19.03
CA GLY A 4 -5.34 -23.45 19.30
C GLY A 4 -4.39 -22.57 18.45
N ALA A 5 -3.16 -22.38 18.92
CA ALA A 5 -2.23 -21.36 18.41
C ALA A 5 -0.98 -21.94 17.73
N ASP A 6 -1.08 -23.15 17.14
CA ASP A 6 0.12 -23.90 16.75
C ASP A 6 0.35 -24.10 15.23
N ASP A 7 -0.46 -23.50 14.34
CA ASP A 7 -0.09 -23.45 12.89
C ASP A 7 -0.76 -22.29 12.09
N TYR A 8 -1.08 -21.16 12.74
CA TYR A 8 -1.58 -20.01 11.99
C TYR A 8 -0.43 -19.22 11.38
N ARG A 9 -0.26 -19.34 10.06
CA ARG A 9 0.70 -18.53 9.30
C ARG A 9 0.02 -17.39 8.55
N PRO A 10 0.28 -16.11 8.88
CA PRO A 10 -0.30 -14.99 8.17
C PRO A 10 0.05 -14.98 6.68
N SER A 11 -0.91 -14.61 5.83
CA SER A 11 -0.75 -14.61 4.37
C SER A 11 0.37 -13.68 3.87
N TYR A 12 0.61 -12.56 4.56
CA TYR A 12 1.66 -11.61 4.19
C TYR A 12 3.07 -12.22 4.25
N ILE A 13 3.29 -13.25 5.07
CA ILE A 13 4.59 -13.94 5.14
C ILE A 13 4.88 -14.66 3.82
N LYS A 14 3.88 -15.37 3.26
CA LYS A 14 4.03 -16.04 1.95
C LYS A 14 4.26 -15.02 0.83
N LEU A 15 3.58 -13.87 0.89
CA LEU A 15 3.77 -12.78 -0.08
C LEU A 15 5.16 -12.15 0.03
N TYR A 16 5.69 -12.03 1.25
CA TYR A 16 7.06 -11.55 1.47
C TYR A 16 8.10 -12.52 0.91
N GLU A 17 8.00 -13.81 1.24
CA GLU A 17 8.94 -14.84 0.79
C GLU A 17 8.94 -15.05 -0.72
N SER A 18 7.78 -14.89 -1.37
CA SER A 18 7.66 -14.96 -2.83
C SER A 18 8.11 -13.69 -3.56
N GLY A 19 8.38 -12.59 -2.85
CA GLY A 19 8.68 -11.29 -3.45
C GLY A 19 7.44 -10.53 -3.98
N GLU A 20 6.25 -11.14 -3.94
CA GLU A 20 5.00 -10.51 -4.38
C GLU A 20 4.65 -9.27 -3.55
N LEU A 21 4.94 -9.28 -2.24
CA LEU A 21 4.71 -8.13 -1.37
C LEU A 21 5.56 -6.93 -1.79
N GLN A 22 6.79 -7.21 -2.22
CA GLN A 22 7.76 -6.23 -2.68
C GLN A 22 7.32 -5.61 -4.01
N ALA A 23 6.91 -6.45 -4.98
CA ALA A 23 6.35 -5.99 -6.25
C ALA A 23 5.11 -5.09 -6.08
N ARG A 24 4.15 -5.52 -5.25
CA ARG A 24 2.94 -4.73 -4.95
C ARG A 24 3.24 -3.39 -4.30
N ARG A 25 4.24 -3.35 -3.42
CA ARG A 25 4.67 -2.11 -2.77
C ARG A 25 5.22 -1.14 -3.81
N ASP A 26 6.05 -1.62 -4.73
CA ASP A 26 6.66 -0.78 -5.75
C ASP A 26 5.61 -0.26 -6.75
N ASP A 27 4.65 -1.09 -7.15
CA ASP A 27 3.50 -0.67 -7.97
C ASP A 27 2.63 0.39 -7.26
N ALA A 28 2.34 0.16 -5.97
CA ALA A 28 1.59 1.11 -5.17
C ALA A 28 2.33 2.45 -5.09
N LEU A 29 3.65 2.45 -4.86
CA LEU A 29 4.46 3.66 -4.82
C LEU A 29 4.51 4.37 -6.18
N ALA A 30 4.63 3.63 -7.29
CA ALA A 30 4.56 4.20 -8.63
C ALA A 30 3.22 4.90 -8.90
N SER A 31 2.10 4.31 -8.46
CA SER A 31 0.76 4.91 -8.60
C SER A 31 0.61 6.25 -7.88
N LEU A 32 1.42 6.51 -6.85
CA LEU A 32 1.40 7.77 -6.10
C LEU A 32 2.00 8.96 -6.86
N THR A 33 2.72 8.73 -7.96
CA THR A 33 3.20 9.79 -8.86
C THR A 33 2.09 10.50 -9.62
N CYS A 34 0.92 9.86 -9.75
CA CYS A 34 -0.31 10.46 -10.27
C CYS A 34 -1.48 9.99 -9.41
N CYS A 35 -1.54 10.45 -8.16
CA CYS A 35 -2.46 9.90 -7.19
C CYS A 35 -3.94 10.09 -7.59
N ARG A 36 -4.70 8.98 -7.58
CA ARG A 36 -6.16 8.97 -7.75
C ARG A 36 -6.92 8.31 -6.59
N LEU A 37 -6.30 8.21 -5.41
CA LEU A 37 -6.91 7.54 -4.25
C LEU A 37 -8.12 8.28 -3.68
N CYS A 38 -8.20 9.60 -3.84
CA CYS A 38 -9.36 10.35 -3.37
C CYS A 38 -10.47 10.37 -4.44
N PRO A 39 -11.75 10.52 -4.07
CA PRO A 39 -12.86 10.60 -5.03
C PRO A 39 -12.71 11.72 -6.07
N ARG A 40 -11.92 12.76 -5.74
CA ARG A 40 -11.63 13.89 -6.62
C ARG A 40 -10.58 13.58 -7.70
N SER A 41 -9.89 12.44 -7.62
CA SER A 41 -8.83 12.02 -8.55
C SER A 41 -7.82 13.13 -8.84
N CYS A 42 -7.27 13.76 -7.79
CA CYS A 42 -6.48 15.00 -7.92
C CYS A 42 -5.23 14.91 -8.79
N GLY A 43 -4.68 13.71 -9.03
CA GLY A 43 -3.57 13.50 -9.95
C GLY A 43 -2.21 14.01 -9.46
N VAL A 44 -2.12 14.57 -8.26
CA VAL A 44 -0.87 15.08 -7.68
C VAL A 44 0.20 14.00 -7.57
N ASN A 45 1.45 14.43 -7.66
CA ASN A 45 2.60 13.57 -7.42
C ASN A 45 2.96 13.58 -5.93
N ARG A 46 2.55 12.54 -5.20
CA ARG A 46 2.89 12.43 -3.78
C ARG A 46 4.35 12.08 -3.53
N VAL A 47 5.01 11.46 -4.50
CA VAL A 47 6.43 11.11 -4.38
C VAL A 47 7.31 12.37 -4.41
N SER A 48 6.87 13.43 -5.10
CA SER A 48 7.52 14.75 -5.06
C SER A 48 7.08 15.65 -3.89
N GLY A 49 6.19 15.17 -3.01
CA GLY A 49 5.70 15.94 -1.86
C GLY A 49 4.54 16.90 -2.17
N GLU A 50 3.85 16.74 -3.29
CA GLU A 50 2.70 17.60 -3.61
C GLU A 50 1.49 17.28 -2.73
N THR A 51 0.88 18.34 -2.18
CA THR A 51 -0.36 18.22 -1.39
C THR A 51 -1.57 18.28 -2.31
N GLY A 52 -2.33 17.18 -2.35
CA GLY A 52 -3.60 17.13 -3.05
C GLY A 52 -4.74 17.77 -2.27
N PHE A 53 -5.91 17.85 -2.91
CA PHE A 53 -7.11 18.41 -2.27
C PHE A 53 -7.53 17.72 -0.98
N CYS A 54 -7.17 16.44 -0.80
CA CYS A 54 -7.47 15.71 0.43
C CYS A 54 -6.70 16.20 1.66
N GLY A 55 -5.74 17.13 1.51
CA GLY A 55 -4.93 17.65 2.62
C GLY A 55 -3.91 16.66 3.18
N ILE A 56 -3.93 15.42 2.73
CA ILE A 56 -2.89 14.40 3.01
C ILE A 56 -1.66 14.75 2.17
N GLY A 57 -0.66 15.31 2.83
CA GLY A 57 0.74 15.40 2.40
C GLY A 57 1.60 14.52 3.30
N GLY A 58 2.71 14.01 2.76
CA GLY A 58 3.65 13.16 3.50
C GLY A 58 4.33 13.86 4.67
#